data_AF-A0A968MJ38-F1
#
_entry.id   AF-A0A968MJ38-F1
#
_cell.length_a   1.000
_cell.length_b   1.000
_cell.length_c   1.000
_cell.angle_alpha   90.00
_cell.angle_beta   90.00
_cell.angle_gamma   90.00
#
_symmetry.space_group_name_H-M   'P 1'
#
loop_
_entity.id
_entity.type
_entity.pdbx_description
1 polymer ?
#
loop_
_entity_poly.entity_id
_entity_poly.type
_entity_poly.pdbx_seq_one_letter_code
_entity_poly.pdbx_strand_id
1 'polypeptide(L)'
;MATSQVEYENHLHDTEARWFAVYTPFRKEKFAQRLLTKKGIEAYVPIQNLTRRYTRKIKQVEIPLMNCYIFVHIKKGEYVQVLETEEVLGF
;
A
#
# COMPACT_ATOMS: atom_id res chain seq x y z
N MET A 1 13.06 -19.05 30.91
CA MET A 1 13.39 -18.37 29.64
C MET A 1 12.58 -17.09 29.60
N ALA A 2 13.23 -15.93 29.57
CA ALA A 2 12.57 -14.63 29.75
C ALA A 2 11.80 -14.25 28.48
N THR A 3 10.49 -14.05 28.60
CA THR A 3 9.65 -13.46 27.56
C THR A 3 10.00 -11.98 27.46
N SER A 4 10.75 -11.57 26.44
CA SER A 4 10.94 -10.17 26.12
C SER A 4 9.58 -9.54 25.82
N GLN A 5 9.14 -8.58 26.62
CA GLN A 5 7.98 -7.75 26.31
C GLN A 5 8.30 -6.96 25.05
N VAL A 6 7.64 -7.29 23.94
CA VAL A 6 7.69 -6.46 22.72
C VAL A 6 6.76 -5.29 22.96
N GLU A 7 7.32 -4.10 23.20
CA GLU A 7 6.54 -2.87 23.16
C GLU A 7 6.13 -2.60 21.71
N TYR A 8 4.83 -2.62 21.44
CA TYR A 8 4.29 -2.23 20.13
C TYR A 8 4.17 -0.70 20.10
N GLU A 9 5.10 -0.03 19.41
CA GLU A 9 4.94 1.40 19.14
C GLU A 9 3.78 1.63 18.17
N ASN A 10 2.78 2.39 18.61
CA ASN A 10 1.71 2.85 17.74
C ASN A 10 2.11 4.18 17.09
N HIS A 11 2.37 4.15 15.79
CA HIS A 11 2.73 5.35 15.04
C HIS A 11 1.52 6.14 14.53
N LEU A 12 0.26 5.73 14.76
CA LEU A 12 -0.91 6.54 14.42
C LEU A 12 -0.98 7.80 15.29
N HIS A 13 -1.07 8.95 14.63
CA HIS A 13 -1.27 10.23 15.29
C HIS A 13 -2.65 10.82 14.93
N ASP A 14 -3.29 11.53 15.87
CA ASP A 14 -4.60 12.15 15.67
C ASP A 14 -4.53 13.35 14.71
N THR A 15 -3.48 14.17 14.84
CA THR A 15 -3.32 15.42 14.08
C THR A 15 -2.40 15.31 12.86
N GLU A 16 -1.37 14.45 12.94
CA GLU A 16 -0.31 14.35 11.93
C GLU A 16 -0.55 13.11 11.08
N ALA A 17 -0.56 13.29 9.75
CA ALA A 17 -0.64 12.18 8.83
C ALA A 17 0.75 11.54 8.67
N ARG A 18 0.78 10.21 8.57
CA ARG A 18 2.02 9.45 8.37
C ARG A 18 1.85 8.42 7.29
N TRP A 19 2.97 8.02 6.69
CA TRP A 19 3.00 7.00 5.66
C TRP A 19 3.01 5.61 6.28
N PHE A 20 2.06 4.77 5.86
CA PHE A 20 1.97 3.38 6.26
C PHE A 20 1.95 2.49 5.02
N ALA A 21 2.56 1.32 5.13
CA ALA A 21 2.40 0.27 4.13
C ALA A 21 1.10 -0.49 4.42
N VAL A 22 0.42 -0.87 3.36
CA VAL A 22 -0.83 -1.63 3.38
C VAL A 22 -0.67 -2.81 2.44
N TYR A 23 -0.98 -3.99 2.94
CA TYR A 23 -0.96 -5.22 2.16
C TYR A 23 -2.23 -5.33 1.30
N THR A 24 -2.04 -5.72 0.05
CA THR A 24 -3.10 -5.85 -0.95
C THR A 24 -3.00 -7.17 -1.70
N PRO A 25 -4.11 -7.69 -2.25
CA PRO A 25 -4.09 -8.90 -3.05
C PRO A 25 -3.23 -8.73 -4.31
N PHE A 26 -2.69 -9.84 -4.81
CA PHE A 26 -1.82 -9.86 -5.97
C PHE A 26 -2.47 -9.21 -7.20
N ARG A 27 -1.77 -8.25 -7.84
CA ARG A 27 -2.19 -7.53 -9.06
C ARG A 27 -3.39 -6.59 -8.86
N LYS A 28 -3.79 -6.32 -7.61
CA LYS A 28 -4.90 -5.42 -7.27
C LYS A 28 -4.42 -4.06 -6.77
N GLU A 29 -3.12 -3.80 -6.80
CA GLU A 29 -2.50 -2.59 -6.25
C GLU A 29 -3.10 -1.31 -6.88
N LYS A 30 -3.15 -1.26 -8.22
CA LYS A 30 -3.74 -0.12 -8.96
C LYS A 30 -5.25 0.05 -8.72
N PHE A 31 -5.94 -1.00 -8.29
CA PHE A 31 -7.38 -0.94 -8.05
C PHE A 31 -7.66 -0.45 -6.62
N ALA A 32 -6.99 -1.03 -5.62
CA ALA A 32 -7.05 -0.55 -4.25
C ALA A 32 -6.61 0.93 -4.13
N GLN A 33 -5.56 1.35 -4.84
CA GLN A 33 -5.18 2.76 -4.91
C GLN A 33 -6.34 3.65 -5.38
N ARG A 34 -7.02 3.26 -6.47
CA ARG A 34 -8.15 4.03 -7.01
C ARG A 34 -9.33 4.10 -6.04
N LEU A 35 -9.60 3.03 -5.29
CA LEU A 35 -10.65 3.03 -4.27
C LEU A 35 -10.30 3.96 -3.10
N LEU A 36 -9.06 3.90 -2.63
CA LEU A 36 -8.57 4.78 -1.55
C LEU A 36 -8.61 6.25 -1.98
N THR A 37 -8.12 6.57 -3.18
CA THR A 37 -8.17 7.94 -3.72
C THR A 37 -9.60 8.45 -3.88
N LYS A 38 -10.56 7.58 -4.25
CA LYS A 38 -11.99 7.95 -4.30
C LYS A 38 -12.58 8.29 -2.93
N LYS A 39 -12.07 7.67 -1.87
CA LYS A 39 -12.43 8.00 -0.47
C LYS A 39 -11.73 9.27 0.04
N GLY A 40 -10.88 9.91 -0.78
CA GLY A 40 -10.10 11.08 -0.39
C GLY A 40 -8.80 10.75 0.35
N ILE A 41 -8.42 9.47 0.42
CA ILE A 41 -7.18 9.02 1.07
C ILE A 41 -6.03 9.09 0.07
N GLU A 42 -4.93 9.71 0.47
CA GLU A 42 -3.70 9.76 -0.31
C GLU A 42 -3.05 8.36 -0.34
N ALA A 43 -2.97 7.78 -1.55
CA ALA A 43 -2.43 6.45 -1.77
C ALA A 43 -1.42 6.43 -2.92
N TYR A 44 -0.26 5.82 -2.66
CA TYR A 44 0.86 5.72 -3.58
C TYR A 44 1.23 4.26 -3.83
N VAL A 45 1.35 3.89 -5.10
CA VAL A 45 1.89 2.60 -5.52
C VAL A 45 3.20 2.87 -6.25
N PRO A 46 4.35 2.38 -5.76
CA PRO A 46 5.60 2.55 -6.46
C PRO A 46 5.58 1.66 -7.70
N ILE A 47 5.50 2.27 -8.89
CA ILE A 47 5.49 1.57 -10.18
C ILE A 47 6.79 1.89 -10.92
N GLN A 48 7.43 0.86 -11.45
CA GLN A 48 8.61 0.98 -12.31
C GLN A 48 8.28 0.60 -13.75
N ASN A 49 8.92 1.30 -14.69
CA ASN A 49 8.81 1.04 -16.12
C ASN A 49 9.99 0.17 -16.56
N LEU A 50 9.71 -1.05 -17.00
CA LEU A 50 10.71 -2.02 -17.43
C LEU A 50 10.56 -2.35 -18.90
N THR A 51 11.66 -2.29 -19.66
CA THR A 51 11.70 -2.76 -21.04
C THR A 51 12.01 -4.26 -21.05
N ARG A 52 11.00 -5.10 -21.29
CA ARG A 52 11.17 -6.54 -21.44
C ARG A 52 11.35 -6.92 -22.91
N ARG A 53 12.47 -7.57 -23.22
CA ARG A 53 12.74 -8.17 -24.53
C ARG A 53 12.29 -9.63 -24.51
N TYR A 54 11.23 -9.92 -25.25
CA TYR A 54 10.76 -11.26 -25.57
C TYR A 54 11.39 -11.69 -26.89
N THR A 55 11.44 -13.01 -27.13
CA THR A 55 12.04 -13.60 -28.36
C THR A 55 11.56 -12.94 -29.65
N ARG A 56 10.30 -12.51 -29.71
CA ARG A 56 9.70 -11.87 -30.90
C ARG A 56 9.45 -10.37 -30.78
N LYS A 57 9.57 -9.76 -29.59
CA LYS A 57 9.20 -8.34 -29.38
C LYS A 57 9.88 -7.70 -28.19
N ILE A 58 10.09 -6.40 -28.26
CA ILE A 58 10.46 -5.58 -27.12
C ILE A 58 9.19 -4.85 -26.66
N LYS A 59 8.88 -4.90 -25.36
CA LYS A 59 7.71 -4.23 -24.79
C LYS A 59 8.08 -3.52 -23.49
N GLN A 60 7.62 -2.28 -23.34
CA GLN A 60 7.64 -1.56 -22.07
C GLN A 60 6.47 -2.03 -21.20
N VAL A 61 6.75 -2.44 -19.97
CA VAL A 61 5.79 -2.98 -19.02
C VAL A 61 5.94 -2.23 -17.70
N GLU A 62 4.81 -1.77 -17.16
CA GLU A 62 4.72 -1.20 -15.83
C GLU A 62 4.53 -2.31 -14.81
N ILE A 63 5.41 -2.41 -13.83
CA ILE A 63 5.35 -3.42 -12.77
C ILE A 63 5.51 -2.69 -11.43
N PRO A 64 4.79 -3.09 -10.36
CA PRO A 64 5.06 -2.57 -9.03
C PRO A 64 6.54 -2.79 -8.64
N LEU A 65 7.14 -1.81 -8.01
CA LEU A 65 8.46 -1.95 -7.39
C LEU A 65 8.39 -2.91 -6.22
N MET A 66 7.31 -2.82 -5.44
CA MET A 66 6.97 -3.72 -4.36
C MET A 66 5.59 -4.32 -4.66
N ASN A 67 5.55 -5.63 -4.89
CA ASN A 67 4.30 -6.33 -5.20
C ASN A 67 3.43 -6.43 -3.95
N CYS A 68 2.11 -6.41 -4.12
CA CYS A 68 1.15 -6.57 -3.02
C CYS A 68 1.21 -5.48 -1.93
N TYR A 69 1.88 -4.34 -2.18
CA TYR A 69 1.97 -3.24 -1.22
C TYR A 69 1.49 -1.92 -1.83
N ILE A 70 0.78 -1.15 -1.00
CA ILE A 70 0.39 0.24 -1.27
C ILE A 70 0.82 1.07 -0.07
N PHE A 71 1.28 2.29 -0.33
CA PHE A 71 1.57 3.24 0.72
C PHE A 71 0.40 4.20 0.87
N VAL A 72 -0.11 4.37 2.08
CA VAL A 72 -1.19 5.31 2.40
C VAL A 72 -0.67 6.37 3.34
N HIS A 73 -1.10 7.60 3.15
CA HIS A 73 -0.77 8.72 4.01
C HIS A 73 -2.01 9.10 4.80
N ILE A 74 -2.05 8.72 6.08
CA ILE A 74 -3.28 8.77 6.88
C ILE A 74 -3.06 9.28 8.29
N LYS A 75 -4.12 9.86 8.85
CA LYS A 75 -4.29 10.15 10.29
C LYS A 75 -5.01 9.00 10.99
N LYS A 76 -5.02 9.01 12.32
CA LYS A 76 -5.70 7.98 13.12
C LYS A 76 -7.18 7.82 12.80
N GLY A 77 -7.89 8.90 12.48
CA GLY A 77 -9.31 8.87 12.12
C GLY A 77 -9.62 8.16 10.79
N GLU A 78 -8.64 8.07 9.89
CA GLU A 78 -8.79 7.48 8.56
C GLU A 78 -8.42 5.98 8.54
N TYR A 79 -7.80 5.48 9.63
CA TYR A 79 -7.35 4.11 9.75
C TYR A 79 -8.44 3.07 9.45
N VAL A 80 -9.62 3.26 10.06
CA VAL A 80 -10.76 2.35 9.86
C VAL A 80 -11.25 2.41 8.42
N GLN A 81 -11.29 3.61 7.82
CA GLN A 81 -11.74 3.79 6.44
C GLN A 81 -10.83 3.07 5.44
N VAL A 82 -9.52 3.06 5.69
CA VAL A 82 -8.55 2.28 4.90
C VAL A 82 -8.85 0.79 5.03
N LEU A 83 -9.01 0.28 6.25
CA LEU A 83 -9.22 -1.14 6.52
C LEU A 83 -10.55 -1.66 5.95
N GLU A 84 -11.59 -0.82 5.94
CA GLU A 84 -12.90 -1.10 5.32
C GLU A 84 -12.87 -1.04 3.79
N THR A 85 -11.78 -0.60 3.17
CA THR A 85 -11.67 -0.55 1.72
C THR A 85 -11.50 -1.94 1.15
N GLU A 86 -12.27 -2.28 0.12
CA GLU A 86 -12.09 -3.53 -0.60
C GLU A 86 -10.66 -3.65 -1.12
N GLU A 87 -10.14 -4.89 -1.11
CA GLU A 87 -8.79 -5.21 -1.61
C GLU A 87 -7.66 -4.63 -0.71
N VAL A 88 -8.00 -4.20 0.51
CA VAL A 88 -7.06 -4.00 1.62
C VAL A 88 -7.10 -5.24 2.52
N LEU A 89 -5.93 -5.82 2.79
CA LEU A 89 -5.81 -7.02 3.63
C LEU A 89 -5.35 -6.68 5.06
N GLY A 90 -4.55 -5.63 5.22
CA GLY A 90 -4.03 -5.21 6.52
C GLY A 90 -2.88 -4.20 6.40
N PHE A 91 -2.39 -3.74 7.54
CA PHE A 91 -1.21 -2.89 7.67
C PHE A 91 0.03 -3.73 8.00
#